data_AF-A0A5B1BNK3-F1
#
_entry.id   AF-A0A5B1BNK3-F1
#
_cell.length_a   1.000
_cell.length_b   1.000
_cell.length_c   1.000
_cell.angle_alpha   90.00
_cell.angle_beta   90.00
_cell.angle_gamma   90.00
#
_symmetry.space_group_name_H-M   'P 1'
#
loop_
_entity.id
_entity.type
_entity.pdbx_description
1 polymer ?
#
loop_
_entity_poly.entity_id
_entity_poly.type
_entity_poly.pdbx_seq_one_letter_code
_entity_poly.pdbx_strand_id
1 'polypeptide(L)'
;MSFVFAVPEFVDGAAAELANIGAVVTSANAAATFPTIAIAATGGDEVSAAVAALFRSFGQEYQAISAQMAAFHDQVVRNLQTSMNAYASADAVGAMAAAEQQVLDAFNGPTKALTGRLLIGDGADGTLPGQAGGDGGWLFGNGGDGATGALGQAGGRGGNAGLIGNGGTGGTGGVGNSVLAPGAGGAGGDGGWLIGNGGTGGTGGAGETGKAGGVAFPAQAGGVGGAGGNAWLFGNGGAGGHGGTGGVGGAANPGSPVRTGGLGGAGGAGGHGGTGGVIGAGGIGGMGGIGGQGGDAFNGGMGGQGGIGGTGGDTRLIGPGGTGGGGGNGGAGGNAGINGLGEVGANGDGGDGGDGGSGGRGWISIGYGGISDFLQPGGGGGGAGGSGGNSGAGELDSGALPGDPGAGGNGGAGGGFLGRDGAAGAPGKRLLR
;
A
#
# COMPACT_ATOMS: atom_id res chain seq x y z
N MET A 1 -2.22 38.30 -14.14
CA MET A 1 -1.96 38.46 -12.71
C MET A 1 -3.12 39.23 -12.10
N SER A 2 -4.06 38.54 -11.44
CA SER A 2 -5.14 39.21 -10.70
C SER A 2 -4.67 39.43 -9.27
N PHE A 3 -4.63 40.69 -8.84
CA PHE A 3 -4.38 41.02 -7.44
C PHE A 3 -5.59 40.59 -6.62
N VAL A 4 -5.39 39.62 -5.72
CA VAL A 4 -6.34 39.34 -4.64
C VAL A 4 -6.19 40.47 -3.64
N PHE A 5 -7.12 41.42 -3.66
CA PHE A 5 -7.27 42.40 -2.58
C PHE A 5 -8.00 41.70 -1.43
N ALA A 6 -7.26 41.02 -0.55
CA ALA A 6 -7.78 40.79 0.79
C ALA A 6 -7.81 42.16 1.47
N VAL A 7 -9.01 42.68 1.74
CA VAL A 7 -9.19 43.98 2.40
C VAL A 7 -8.69 43.82 3.85
N PRO A 8 -7.58 44.47 4.25
CA PRO A 8 -6.96 44.25 5.56
C PRO A 8 -7.93 44.51 6.73
N GLU A 9 -8.89 45.41 6.55
CA GLU A 9 -9.90 45.77 7.55
C GLU A 9 -10.84 44.60 7.92
N PHE A 10 -11.15 43.69 6.98
CA PHE A 10 -12.04 42.55 7.25
C PHE A 10 -11.34 41.43 8.04
N VAL A 11 -10.03 41.26 7.85
CA VAL A 11 -9.24 40.25 8.57
C VAL A 11 -8.87 40.73 9.97
N ASP A 12 -8.61 42.02 10.16
CA ASP A 12 -8.43 42.62 11.50
C ASP A 12 -9.72 42.52 12.32
N GLY A 13 -10.89 42.78 11.69
CA GLY A 13 -12.19 42.52 12.30
C GLY A 13 -12.39 41.06 12.70
N ALA A 14 -11.99 40.10 11.87
CA ALA A 14 -12.05 38.68 12.20
C ALA A 14 -11.08 38.27 13.32
N ALA A 15 -9.87 38.85 13.38
CA ALA A 15 -8.91 38.61 14.46
C ALA A 15 -9.41 39.16 15.80
N ALA A 16 -10.02 40.34 15.79
CA ALA A 16 -10.68 40.94 16.96
C ALA A 16 -11.88 40.10 17.43
N GLU A 17 -12.69 39.60 16.50
CA GLU A 17 -13.82 38.69 16.81
C GLU A 17 -13.32 37.37 17.41
N LEU A 18 -12.25 36.79 16.87
CA LEU A 18 -11.63 35.58 17.42
C LEU A 18 -11.04 35.82 18.82
N ALA A 19 -10.39 36.96 19.05
CA ALA A 19 -9.93 37.34 20.39
C ALA A 19 -11.10 37.47 21.38
N ASN A 20 -12.23 38.04 20.94
CA ASN A 20 -13.44 38.15 21.73
C ASN A 20 -14.03 36.78 22.07
N ILE A 21 -14.10 35.85 21.10
CA ILE A 21 -14.53 34.46 21.33
C ILE A 21 -13.64 33.78 22.36
N GLY A 22 -12.31 33.93 22.25
CA GLY A 22 -11.35 33.38 23.21
C GLY A 22 -11.56 33.91 24.63
N ALA A 23 -11.82 35.23 24.76
CA ALA A 23 -12.13 35.86 26.04
C ALA A 23 -13.44 35.34 26.64
N VAL A 24 -14.49 35.18 25.84
CA VAL A 24 -15.79 34.62 26.26
C VAL A 24 -15.63 33.17 26.75
N VAL A 25 -14.91 32.33 26.01
CA VAL A 25 -14.66 30.93 26.37
C VAL A 25 -13.82 30.82 27.64
N THR A 26 -12.79 31.65 27.78
CA THR A 26 -11.95 31.69 29.00
C THR A 26 -12.75 32.14 30.21
N SER A 27 -13.61 33.15 30.05
CA SER A 27 -14.53 33.62 31.10
C SER A 27 -15.53 32.52 31.50
N ALA A 28 -16.10 31.81 30.54
CA ALA A 28 -17.02 30.70 30.80
C ALA A 28 -16.32 29.54 31.53
N ASN A 29 -15.10 29.18 31.14
CA ASN A 29 -14.32 28.13 31.81
C ASN A 29 -13.94 28.52 33.26
N ALA A 30 -13.61 29.79 33.51
CA ALA A 30 -13.36 30.31 34.85
C ALA A 30 -14.63 30.31 35.72
N ALA A 31 -15.79 30.65 35.15
CA ALA A 31 -17.07 30.58 35.85
C ALA A 31 -17.47 29.13 36.17
N ALA A 32 -17.09 28.18 35.31
CA ALA A 32 -17.34 26.76 35.49
C ALA A 32 -16.37 26.08 36.48
N THR A 33 -15.25 26.70 36.85
CA THR A 33 -14.22 26.10 37.73
C THR A 33 -14.80 25.69 39.08
N PHE A 34 -15.45 26.60 39.80
CA PHE A 34 -16.03 26.31 41.12
C PHE A 34 -17.13 25.23 41.09
N PRO A 35 -18.17 25.34 40.24
CA PRO A 35 -19.24 24.34 40.23
C PRO A 35 -18.80 22.94 39.79
N THR A 36 -17.66 22.80 39.09
CA THR A 36 -17.15 21.50 38.63
C THR A 36 -16.19 20.83 39.63
N ILE A 37 -15.52 21.59 40.50
CA ILE A 37 -14.59 21.03 41.52
C ILE A 37 -15.19 20.95 42.93
N ALA A 38 -16.26 21.72 43.20
CA ALA A 38 -16.93 21.78 44.49
C ALA A 38 -18.12 20.81 44.60
N ILE A 39 -18.07 19.67 43.92
CA ILE A 39 -19.10 18.63 44.06
C ILE A 39 -18.96 17.99 45.45
N ALA A 40 -19.99 18.15 46.27
CA ALA A 40 -20.09 17.52 47.58
C ALA A 40 -20.59 16.07 47.44
N ALA A 41 -20.08 15.17 48.28
CA ALA A 41 -20.60 13.81 48.37
C ALA A 41 -22.06 13.88 48.87
N THR A 42 -22.99 13.29 48.10
CA THR A 42 -24.43 13.29 48.44
C THR A 42 -24.78 12.24 49.50
N GLY A 43 -23.89 11.29 49.78
CA GLY A 43 -23.97 10.28 50.84
C GLY A 43 -22.72 10.30 51.73
N GLY A 44 -22.85 9.77 52.96
CA GLY A 44 -21.75 9.66 53.92
C GLY A 44 -20.85 8.43 53.73
N ASP A 45 -21.08 7.67 52.65
CA ASP A 45 -20.37 6.45 52.30
C ASP A 45 -19.14 6.71 51.40
N GLU A 46 -18.25 5.74 51.37
CA GLU A 46 -17.00 5.78 50.63
C GLU A 46 -17.21 5.85 49.10
N VAL A 47 -18.34 5.35 48.58
CA VAL A 47 -18.66 5.41 47.15
C VAL A 47 -19.04 6.82 46.74
N SER A 48 -19.91 7.48 47.52
CA SER A 48 -20.26 8.90 47.33
C SER A 48 -19.04 9.81 47.44
N ALA A 49 -18.13 9.53 48.38
CA ALA A 49 -16.87 10.25 48.51
C ALA A 49 -15.94 10.02 47.31
N ALA A 50 -15.82 8.78 46.82
CA ALA A 50 -15.00 8.44 45.65
C ALA A 50 -15.53 9.06 44.36
N VAL A 51 -16.85 9.09 44.15
CA VAL A 51 -17.47 9.73 42.99
C VAL A 51 -17.26 11.25 43.02
N ALA A 52 -17.44 11.90 44.17
CA ALA A 52 -17.14 13.33 44.32
C ALA A 52 -15.65 13.64 44.08
N ALA A 53 -14.75 12.75 44.50
CA ALA A 53 -13.31 12.87 44.23
C ALA A 53 -12.97 12.69 42.74
N LEU A 54 -13.63 11.77 42.04
CA LEU A 54 -13.48 11.56 40.60
C LEU A 54 -13.91 12.81 39.80
N PHE A 55 -15.07 13.38 40.10
CA PHE A 55 -15.50 14.61 39.43
C PHE A 55 -14.57 15.78 39.71
N ARG A 56 -14.03 15.87 40.92
CA ARG A 56 -13.03 16.89 41.26
C ARG A 56 -11.74 16.72 40.46
N SER A 57 -11.22 15.49 40.32
CA SER A 57 -10.02 15.24 39.50
C SER A 57 -10.29 15.56 38.03
N PHE A 58 -11.44 15.14 37.50
CA PHE A 58 -11.84 15.45 36.13
C PHE A 58 -11.99 16.96 35.89
N GLY A 59 -12.59 17.69 36.83
CA GLY A 59 -12.69 19.15 36.78
C GLY A 59 -11.31 19.82 36.80
N GLN A 60 -10.38 19.33 37.61
CA GLN A 60 -9.00 19.85 37.64
C GLN A 60 -8.23 19.59 36.33
N GLU A 61 -8.35 18.39 35.76
CA GLU A 61 -7.77 18.05 34.46
C GLU A 61 -8.38 18.88 33.32
N TYR A 62 -9.70 19.04 33.32
CA TYR A 62 -10.39 19.89 32.36
C TYR A 62 -9.91 21.34 32.43
N GLN A 63 -9.71 21.90 33.63
CA GLN A 63 -9.18 23.25 33.80
C GLN A 63 -7.75 23.38 33.25
N ALA A 64 -6.90 22.38 33.49
CA ALA A 64 -5.54 22.35 32.95
C ALA A 64 -5.52 22.30 31.41
N ILE A 65 -6.38 21.48 30.80
CA ILE A 65 -6.52 21.38 29.33
C ILE A 65 -7.10 22.68 28.76
N SER A 66 -8.11 23.27 29.41
CA SER A 66 -8.72 24.52 28.96
C SER A 66 -7.74 25.70 28.97
N ALA A 67 -6.82 25.74 29.94
CA ALA A 67 -5.75 26.73 29.98
C ALA A 67 -4.74 26.55 28.84
N GLN A 68 -4.40 25.30 28.50
CA GLN A 68 -3.56 24.99 27.34
C GLN A 68 -4.25 25.39 26.02
N MET A 69 -5.55 25.15 25.91
CA MET A 69 -6.36 25.54 24.75
C MET A 69 -6.43 27.08 24.62
N ALA A 70 -6.56 27.82 25.72
CA ALA A 70 -6.56 29.28 25.71
C ALA A 70 -5.21 29.84 25.23
N ALA A 71 -4.09 29.29 25.74
CA ALA A 71 -2.76 29.70 25.29
C ALA A 71 -2.52 29.40 23.80
N PHE A 72 -3.07 28.28 23.32
CA PHE A 72 -3.07 27.92 21.91
C PHE A 72 -3.91 28.89 21.07
N HIS A 73 -5.12 29.22 21.51
CA HIS A 73 -6.00 30.21 20.85
C HIS A 73 -5.33 31.58 20.72
N ASP A 74 -4.66 32.04 21.78
CA ASP A 74 -3.88 33.29 21.76
C ASP A 74 -2.72 33.22 20.76
N GLN A 75 -2.10 32.05 20.59
CA GLN A 75 -1.04 31.84 19.60
C GLN A 75 -1.59 31.90 18.17
N VAL A 76 -2.79 31.35 17.92
CA VAL A 76 -3.47 31.44 16.62
C VAL A 76 -3.79 32.90 16.27
N VAL A 77 -4.37 33.66 17.21
CA VAL A 77 -4.70 35.08 16.99
C VAL A 77 -3.43 35.92 16.72
N ARG A 78 -2.35 35.69 17.48
CA ARG A 78 -1.06 36.38 17.27
C ARG A 78 -0.39 36.01 15.94
N ASN A 79 -0.47 34.76 15.52
CA ASN A 79 0.08 34.30 14.24
C ASN A 79 -0.70 34.88 13.06
N LEU A 80 -2.03 35.00 13.18
CA LEU A 80 -2.87 35.66 12.18
C LEU A 80 -2.45 37.13 11.99
N GLN A 81 -2.27 37.87 13.09
CA GLN A 81 -1.80 39.26 13.07
C GLN A 81 -0.39 39.40 12.50
N THR A 82 0.51 38.47 12.82
CA THR A 82 1.89 38.45 12.30
C THR A 82 1.90 38.19 10.79
N SER A 83 1.04 37.29 10.31
CA SER A 83 0.88 36.99 8.88
C SER A 83 0.40 38.22 8.10
N MET A 84 -0.50 39.05 8.68
CA MET A 84 -0.94 40.30 8.04
C MET A 84 0.21 41.32 7.88
N ASN A 85 1.07 41.43 8.89
CA ASN A 85 2.24 42.31 8.82
C ASN A 85 3.23 41.85 7.74
N ALA A 86 3.33 40.53 7.52
CA ALA A 86 4.11 39.97 6.42
C ALA A 86 3.49 40.26 5.04
N TYR A 87 2.15 40.22 4.91
CA TYR A 87 1.42 40.62 3.70
C TYR A 87 1.63 42.08 3.29
N ALA A 88 1.93 42.97 4.24
CA ALA A 88 2.23 44.38 3.98
C ALA A 88 3.67 44.63 3.48
N SER A 89 4.59 43.68 3.68
CA SER A 89 5.97 43.75 3.21
C SER A 89 6.12 43.02 1.87
N ALA A 90 6.66 43.69 0.85
CA ALA A 90 6.58 43.30 -0.56
C ALA A 90 7.36 42.02 -0.99
N ASP A 91 7.61 41.05 -0.10
CA ASP A 91 8.26 39.77 -0.40
C ASP A 91 7.32 38.58 -0.10
N ALA A 92 6.16 38.62 -0.76
CA ALA A 92 4.96 37.90 -0.35
C ALA A 92 5.04 36.38 -0.47
N VAL A 93 5.92 35.81 -1.30
CA VAL A 93 5.93 34.34 -1.53
C VAL A 93 6.73 33.60 -0.46
N GLY A 94 7.93 34.07 -0.13
CA GLY A 94 8.76 33.47 0.92
C GLY A 94 8.20 33.73 2.31
N ALA A 95 7.65 34.93 2.54
CA ALA A 95 7.02 35.28 3.82
C ALA A 95 5.71 34.53 4.05
N MET A 96 4.93 34.25 3.00
CA MET A 96 3.69 33.47 3.08
C MET A 96 3.96 31.99 3.39
N ALA A 97 4.96 31.36 2.74
CA ALA A 97 5.36 29.99 3.08
C ALA A 97 5.86 29.87 4.53
N ALA A 98 6.62 30.85 5.02
CA ALA A 98 7.08 30.89 6.41
C ALA A 98 5.93 31.10 7.41
N ALA A 99 4.96 31.97 7.07
CA ALA A 99 3.78 32.22 7.88
C ALA A 99 2.85 31.00 7.93
N GLU A 100 2.63 30.32 6.80
CA GLU A 100 1.88 29.06 6.74
C GLU A 100 2.55 27.98 7.60
N GLN A 101 3.87 27.86 7.53
CA GLN A 101 4.62 26.90 8.35
C GLN A 101 4.51 27.24 9.85
N GLN A 102 4.59 28.52 10.22
CA GLN A 102 4.41 28.94 11.62
C GLN A 102 3.00 28.69 12.15
N VAL A 103 1.98 28.85 11.31
CA VAL A 103 0.60 28.50 11.65
C VAL A 103 0.49 26.98 11.83
N LEU A 104 0.98 26.18 10.88
CA LEU A 104 0.97 24.72 11.00
C LEU A 104 1.74 24.22 12.21
N ASP A 105 2.90 24.80 12.53
CA ASP A 105 3.69 24.45 13.70
C ASP A 105 2.98 24.84 15.00
N ALA A 106 2.24 25.94 15.03
CA ALA A 106 1.40 26.29 16.18
C ALA A 106 0.26 25.28 16.36
N PHE A 107 -0.47 24.96 15.28
CA PHE A 107 -1.59 23.99 15.29
C PHE A 107 -1.13 22.57 15.62
N ASN A 108 0.02 22.14 15.08
CA ASN A 108 0.54 20.80 15.25
C ASN A 108 1.41 20.63 16.51
N GLY A 109 2.02 21.70 17.01
CA GLY A 109 2.99 21.67 18.10
C GLY A 109 2.49 20.92 19.34
N PRO A 110 1.32 21.27 19.89
CA PRO A 110 0.74 20.57 21.05
C PRO A 110 0.49 19.09 20.78
N THR A 111 -0.13 18.75 19.65
CA THR A 111 -0.47 17.36 19.30
C THR A 111 0.76 16.52 19.01
N LYS A 112 1.78 17.10 18.34
CA LYS A 112 3.06 16.45 18.07
C LYS A 112 3.86 16.22 19.35
N ALA A 113 3.82 17.16 20.29
CA ALA A 113 4.44 16.99 21.60
C ALA A 113 3.75 15.91 22.44
N LEU A 114 2.41 15.82 22.38
CA LEU A 114 1.62 14.88 23.19
C LEU A 114 1.57 13.46 22.61
N THR A 115 1.49 13.33 21.28
CA THR A 115 1.21 12.05 20.59
C THR A 115 2.32 11.60 19.65
N GLY A 116 3.33 12.44 19.40
CA GLY A 116 4.37 12.19 18.40
C GLY A 116 3.89 12.39 16.95
N ARG A 117 2.62 12.73 16.74
CA ARG A 117 1.95 12.80 15.42
C ARG A 117 1.34 14.19 15.19
N LEU A 118 1.35 14.63 13.94
CA LEU A 118 0.74 15.91 13.56
C LEU A 118 -0.78 15.85 13.78
N LEU A 119 -1.40 17.00 14.00
CA LEU A 119 -2.86 17.13 13.97
C LEU A 119 -3.36 17.23 12.53
N ILE A 120 -2.67 18.04 11.72
CA ILE A 120 -2.95 18.31 10.31
C ILE A 120 -1.63 18.27 9.54
N GLY A 121 -1.60 17.52 8.44
CA GLY A 121 -0.46 17.43 7.53
C GLY A 121 -0.21 16.00 7.08
N ASP A 122 0.40 15.84 5.91
CA ASP A 122 0.70 14.52 5.39
C ASP A 122 1.84 13.85 6.16
N GLY A 123 1.84 12.52 6.11
CA GLY A 123 2.91 11.71 6.66
C GLY A 123 4.17 11.86 5.83
N ALA A 124 5.33 11.86 6.46
CA ALA A 124 6.60 11.96 5.74
C ALA A 124 6.89 10.66 4.98
N ASP A 125 7.28 10.76 3.72
CA ASP A 125 7.70 9.60 2.95
C ASP A 125 8.97 8.96 3.55
N GLY A 126 9.07 7.64 3.41
CA GLY A 126 10.31 6.93 3.68
C GLY A 126 11.40 7.39 2.72
N THR A 127 12.55 7.78 3.25
CA THR A 127 13.70 8.27 2.47
C THR A 127 14.87 7.29 2.48
N LEU A 128 14.96 6.44 3.49
CA LEU A 128 15.96 5.37 3.60
C LEU A 128 15.42 4.06 3.05
N PRO A 129 16.27 3.18 2.49
CA PRO A 129 15.79 1.94 1.91
C PRO A 129 14.97 1.07 2.87
N GLY A 130 13.77 0.67 2.42
CA GLY A 130 12.80 -0.09 3.20
C GLY A 130 12.18 0.67 4.39
N GLN A 131 12.46 1.96 4.54
CA GLN A 131 11.83 2.79 5.57
C GLN A 131 10.33 2.93 5.29
N ALA A 132 9.52 2.72 6.32
CA ALA A 132 8.09 2.96 6.24
C ALA A 132 7.79 4.46 6.08
N GLY A 133 6.72 4.77 5.34
CA GLY A 133 6.14 6.10 5.34
C GLY A 133 5.51 6.40 6.71
N GLY A 134 5.63 7.66 7.13
CA GLY A 134 5.02 8.14 8.37
C GLY A 134 3.50 8.24 8.25
N ASP A 135 2.81 8.15 9.38
CA ASP A 135 1.36 8.36 9.41
C ASP A 135 1.01 9.84 9.17
N GLY A 136 -0.07 10.11 8.43
CA GLY A 136 -0.63 11.45 8.23
C GLY A 136 -1.18 12.05 9.52
N GLY A 137 -1.57 13.32 9.56
CA GLY A 137 -2.08 13.98 10.76
C GLY A 137 -3.39 13.37 11.26
N TRP A 138 -3.69 13.50 12.56
CA TRP A 138 -4.88 12.90 13.17
C TRP A 138 -6.21 13.31 12.53
N LEU A 139 -6.36 14.58 12.11
CA LEU A 139 -7.60 15.09 11.51
C LEU A 139 -7.55 15.06 9.99
N PHE A 140 -6.50 15.64 9.43
CA PHE A 140 -6.31 15.73 7.98
C PHE A 140 -4.88 15.37 7.64
N GLY A 141 -4.71 14.44 6.72
CA GLY A 141 -3.39 14.06 6.22
C GLY A 141 -3.40 12.69 5.59
N ASN A 142 -2.81 12.60 4.42
CA ASN A 142 -2.46 11.34 3.78
C ASN A 142 -1.31 10.68 4.54
N GLY A 143 -1.23 9.35 4.50
CA GLY A 143 -0.02 8.66 4.92
C GLY A 143 1.11 8.86 3.91
N GLY A 144 2.36 8.88 4.39
CA GLY A 144 3.53 8.97 3.52
C GLY A 144 3.80 7.66 2.80
N ASP A 145 4.50 7.73 1.67
CA ASP A 145 4.89 6.57 0.88
C ASP A 145 6.03 5.79 1.57
N GLY A 146 5.98 4.47 1.46
CA GLY A 146 7.07 3.60 1.89
C GLY A 146 8.24 3.64 0.90
N ALA A 147 9.47 3.69 1.41
CA ALA A 147 10.66 3.68 0.57
C ALA A 147 10.88 2.31 -0.10
N THR A 148 11.47 2.33 -1.29
CA THR A 148 11.95 1.09 -1.93
C THR A 148 13.02 0.40 -1.08
N GLY A 149 12.99 -0.93 -0.98
CA GLY A 149 13.99 -1.72 -0.27
C GLY A 149 15.35 -1.74 -0.98
N ALA A 150 16.45 -1.80 -0.21
CA ALA A 150 17.78 -2.09 -0.75
C ALA A 150 17.86 -3.56 -1.21
N LEU A 151 18.99 -3.98 -1.78
CA LEU A 151 19.20 -5.37 -2.22
C LEU A 151 18.75 -6.40 -1.16
N GLY A 152 17.83 -7.27 -1.55
CA GLY A 152 17.22 -8.32 -0.74
C GLY A 152 16.38 -7.85 0.46
N GLN A 153 16.17 -6.54 0.61
CA GLN A 153 15.38 -5.94 1.67
C GLN A 153 13.95 -5.70 1.20
N ALA A 154 12.98 -5.94 2.08
CA ALA A 154 11.59 -5.59 1.81
C ALA A 154 11.40 -4.08 1.60
N GLY A 155 10.40 -3.72 0.80
CA GLY A 155 9.95 -2.35 0.67
C GLY A 155 9.27 -1.86 1.95
N GLY A 156 9.37 -0.56 2.21
CA GLY A 156 8.75 0.08 3.36
C GLY A 156 7.23 0.03 3.28
N ARG A 157 6.56 -0.13 4.41
CA ARG A 157 5.10 0.01 4.47
C ARG A 157 4.69 1.47 4.21
N GLY A 158 3.60 1.70 3.49
CA GLY A 158 2.97 3.02 3.42
C GLY A 158 2.36 3.43 4.77
N GLY A 159 2.44 4.71 5.10
CA GLY A 159 1.87 5.28 6.32
C GLY A 159 0.35 5.30 6.29
N ASN A 160 -0.29 5.29 7.46
CA ASN A 160 -1.75 5.37 7.54
C ASN A 160 -2.21 6.83 7.57
N ALA A 161 -3.40 7.09 7.04
CA ALA A 161 -4.05 8.39 7.18
C ALA A 161 -4.66 8.58 8.59
N GLY A 162 -5.13 9.81 8.87
CA GLY A 162 -5.89 10.15 10.08
C GLY A 162 -7.39 9.96 9.93
N LEU A 163 -8.18 10.96 10.33
CA LEU A 163 -9.63 10.97 10.13
C LEU A 163 -10.00 11.12 8.65
N ILE A 164 -9.34 12.05 7.96
CA ILE A 164 -9.50 12.33 6.53
C ILE A 164 -8.13 12.26 5.84
N GLY A 165 -8.01 11.41 4.83
CA GLY A 165 -6.79 11.27 4.03
C GLY A 165 -6.66 9.88 3.44
N ASN A 166 -5.82 9.71 2.42
CA ASN A 166 -5.55 8.41 1.82
C ASN A 166 -4.32 7.77 2.49
N GLY A 167 -4.30 6.45 2.58
CA GLY A 167 -3.11 5.72 3.01
C GLY A 167 -1.97 5.86 1.98
N GLY A 168 -0.74 5.87 2.48
CA GLY A 168 0.45 5.95 1.64
C GLY A 168 0.70 4.66 0.87
N THR A 169 1.42 4.75 -0.25
CA THR A 169 1.78 3.58 -1.05
C THR A 169 2.87 2.76 -0.36
N GLY A 170 2.85 1.45 -0.53
CA GLY A 170 3.93 0.56 -0.09
C GLY A 170 5.11 0.63 -1.06
N GLY A 171 6.32 0.63 -0.52
CA GLY A 171 7.55 0.65 -1.30
C GLY A 171 7.81 -0.67 -2.02
N THR A 172 8.52 -0.60 -3.14
CA THR A 172 8.96 -1.79 -3.89
C THR A 172 9.97 -2.62 -3.09
N GLY A 173 9.87 -3.95 -3.14
CA GLY A 173 10.87 -4.85 -2.60
C GLY A 173 12.19 -4.76 -3.38
N GLY A 174 13.32 -4.78 -2.68
CA GLY A 174 14.61 -4.73 -3.35
C GLY A 174 14.94 -6.03 -4.08
N VAL A 175 15.69 -5.91 -5.17
CA VAL A 175 16.09 -7.07 -5.99
C VAL A 175 16.98 -8.02 -5.20
N GLY A 176 16.88 -9.33 -5.50
CA GLY A 176 17.74 -10.36 -4.91
C GLY A 176 19.19 -10.25 -5.40
N ASN A 177 20.09 -10.93 -4.69
CA ASN A 177 21.48 -11.15 -5.09
C ASN A 177 21.94 -12.53 -4.62
N SER A 178 23.16 -12.94 -4.95
CA SER A 178 23.60 -14.34 -4.75
C SER A 178 23.58 -14.87 -3.31
N VAL A 179 23.39 -13.99 -2.32
CA VAL A 179 23.36 -14.32 -0.89
C VAL A 179 22.05 -13.90 -0.21
N LEU A 180 21.26 -13.03 -0.85
CA LEU A 180 20.02 -12.47 -0.29
C LEU A 180 18.86 -12.70 -1.27
N ALA A 181 17.81 -13.37 -0.80
CA ALA A 181 16.55 -13.47 -1.53
C ALA A 181 15.96 -12.07 -1.77
N PRO A 182 15.20 -11.84 -2.86
CA PRO A 182 14.55 -10.56 -3.08
C PRO A 182 13.58 -10.19 -1.96
N GLY A 183 13.46 -8.89 -1.73
CA GLY A 183 12.52 -8.33 -0.78
C GLY A 183 11.08 -8.46 -1.25
N ALA A 184 10.17 -8.63 -0.29
CA ALA A 184 8.75 -8.44 -0.52
C ALA A 184 8.43 -6.95 -0.78
N GLY A 185 7.36 -6.68 -1.50
CA GLY A 185 6.78 -5.35 -1.57
C GLY A 185 6.19 -4.94 -0.22
N GLY A 186 6.32 -3.66 0.12
CA GLY A 186 5.73 -3.10 1.33
C GLY A 186 4.21 -3.06 1.23
N ALA A 187 3.51 -3.25 2.34
CA ALA A 187 2.05 -3.08 2.34
C ALA A 187 1.68 -1.60 2.19
N GLY A 188 0.56 -1.32 1.53
CA GLY A 188 -0.04 0.02 1.52
C GLY A 188 -0.58 0.40 2.90
N GLY A 189 -0.63 1.70 3.17
CA GLY A 189 -1.19 2.23 4.41
C GLY A 189 -2.72 2.26 4.41
N ASP A 190 -3.33 2.25 5.58
CA ASP A 190 -4.78 2.36 5.70
C ASP A 190 -5.25 3.80 5.42
N GLY A 191 -6.38 3.93 4.72
CA GLY A 191 -7.07 5.19 4.49
C GLY A 191 -7.74 5.73 5.75
N GLY A 192 -8.21 6.97 5.66
CA GLY A 192 -8.75 7.70 6.79
C GLY A 192 -9.97 7.03 7.41
N TRP A 193 -10.16 7.24 8.71
CA TRP A 193 -11.26 6.63 9.48
C TRP A 193 -12.64 7.04 8.93
N LEU A 194 -12.81 8.32 8.57
CA LEU A 194 -14.04 8.83 7.99
C LEU A 194 -13.99 8.79 6.47
N ILE A 195 -12.98 9.42 5.87
CA ILE A 195 -12.86 9.51 4.41
C ILE A 195 -11.42 9.24 4.01
N GLY A 196 -11.23 8.26 3.13
CA GLY A 196 -9.91 7.92 2.63
C GLY A 196 -9.84 6.57 1.98
N ASN A 197 -9.13 6.50 0.86
CA ASN A 197 -8.79 5.23 0.24
C ASN A 197 -7.57 4.62 0.92
N GLY A 198 -7.49 3.29 0.94
CA GLY A 198 -6.26 2.60 1.30
C GLY A 198 -5.18 2.79 0.23
N GLY A 199 -3.92 2.81 0.66
CA GLY A 199 -2.76 2.92 -0.22
C GLY A 199 -2.48 1.62 -0.97
N THR A 200 -1.85 1.71 -2.14
CA THR A 200 -1.49 0.52 -2.92
C THR A 200 -0.32 -0.23 -2.28
N GLY A 201 -0.31 -1.56 -2.34
CA GLY A 201 0.86 -2.36 -1.98
C GLY A 201 1.99 -2.22 -3.00
N GLY A 202 3.23 -2.29 -2.52
CA GLY A 202 4.43 -2.24 -3.34
C GLY A 202 4.67 -3.53 -4.12
N THR A 203 5.39 -3.47 -5.23
CA THR A 203 5.75 -4.67 -5.99
C THR A 203 6.84 -5.47 -5.28
N GLY A 204 6.85 -6.79 -5.45
CA GLY A 204 7.93 -7.65 -4.97
C GLY A 204 9.21 -7.48 -5.78
N GLY A 205 10.37 -7.66 -5.14
CA GLY A 205 11.67 -7.54 -5.79
C GLY A 205 11.93 -8.65 -6.81
N ALA A 206 12.65 -8.36 -7.88
CA ALA A 206 13.04 -9.38 -8.86
C ALA A 206 14.09 -10.34 -8.27
N GLY A 207 13.99 -11.63 -8.59
CA GLY A 207 15.00 -12.62 -8.23
C GLY A 207 16.29 -12.44 -9.02
N GLU A 208 17.44 -12.74 -8.40
CA GLU A 208 18.73 -12.73 -9.10
C GLU A 208 18.83 -13.85 -10.14
N THR A 209 19.40 -13.51 -11.30
CA THR A 209 19.87 -14.47 -12.29
C THR A 209 20.95 -15.38 -11.71
N GLY A 210 20.84 -16.69 -11.94
CA GLY A 210 21.85 -17.66 -11.55
C GLY A 210 23.20 -17.36 -12.23
N LYS A 211 24.30 -17.51 -11.49
CA LYS A 211 25.65 -17.27 -12.03
C LYS A 211 26.03 -18.31 -13.07
N ALA A 212 26.59 -17.86 -14.19
CA ALA A 212 27.30 -18.73 -15.12
C ALA A 212 28.59 -19.25 -14.48
N GLY A 213 28.83 -20.56 -14.54
CA GLY A 213 29.97 -21.20 -13.89
C GLY A 213 30.01 -22.71 -14.05
N GLY A 214 31.09 -23.36 -13.57
CA GLY A 214 31.27 -24.81 -13.64
C GLY A 214 30.23 -25.64 -12.88
N VAL A 215 29.40 -24.99 -12.07
CA VAL A 215 28.15 -25.52 -11.52
C VAL A 215 27.04 -24.50 -11.82
N ALA A 216 26.00 -24.92 -12.54
CA ALA A 216 24.88 -24.06 -12.86
C ALA A 216 24.04 -23.86 -11.59
N PHE A 217 24.04 -22.64 -11.04
CA PHE A 217 23.25 -22.34 -9.85
C PHE A 217 21.79 -22.05 -10.23
N PRO A 218 20.81 -22.55 -9.44
CA PRO A 218 19.42 -22.16 -9.63
C PRO A 218 19.27 -20.67 -9.40
N ALA A 219 18.41 -20.03 -10.20
CA ALA A 219 18.08 -18.64 -10.02
C ALA A 219 17.13 -18.45 -8.82
N GLN A 220 17.06 -17.21 -8.33
CA GLN A 220 16.18 -16.91 -7.20
C GLN A 220 14.75 -16.67 -7.66
N ALA A 221 13.80 -17.10 -6.82
CA ALA A 221 12.41 -16.72 -7.02
C ALA A 221 12.22 -15.20 -6.81
N GLY A 222 11.21 -14.61 -7.44
CA GLY A 222 10.80 -13.23 -7.20
C GLY A 222 10.12 -13.04 -5.85
N GLY A 223 10.25 -11.85 -5.28
CA GLY A 223 9.62 -11.46 -4.02
C GLY A 223 8.10 -11.35 -4.16
N VAL A 224 7.37 -11.54 -3.07
CA VAL A 224 5.90 -11.37 -3.07
C VAL A 224 5.52 -9.89 -3.13
N GLY A 225 4.40 -9.58 -3.78
CA GLY A 225 3.82 -8.25 -3.76
C GLY A 225 3.21 -7.90 -2.40
N GLY A 226 3.24 -6.63 -2.04
CA GLY A 226 2.67 -6.12 -0.80
C GLY A 226 1.13 -6.07 -0.85
N ALA A 227 0.47 -6.25 0.29
CA ALA A 227 -0.98 -6.07 0.36
C ALA A 227 -1.37 -4.59 0.18
N GLY A 228 -2.52 -4.33 -0.42
CA GLY A 228 -3.13 -2.99 -0.41
C GLY A 228 -3.70 -2.65 0.97
N GLY A 229 -3.69 -1.36 1.31
CA GLY A 229 -4.25 -0.85 2.56
C GLY A 229 -5.77 -0.82 2.56
N ASN A 230 -6.38 -0.79 3.74
CA ASN A 230 -7.84 -0.79 3.87
C ASN A 230 -8.40 0.64 3.89
N ALA A 231 -9.68 0.80 3.55
CA ALA A 231 -10.46 1.98 3.90
C ALA A 231 -11.36 1.68 5.11
N TRP A 232 -12.03 2.69 5.69
CA TRP A 232 -12.89 2.53 6.88
C TRP A 232 -14.36 2.86 6.64
N LEU A 233 -14.78 4.13 6.73
CA LEU A 233 -16.17 4.51 6.49
C LEU A 233 -16.41 4.78 5.01
N PHE A 234 -15.80 5.83 4.45
CA PHE A 234 -15.88 6.16 3.03
C PHE A 234 -14.51 6.00 2.35
N GLY A 235 -14.45 5.18 1.29
CA GLY A 235 -13.24 5.02 0.49
C GLY A 235 -13.04 3.59 0.00
N ASN A 236 -12.21 3.46 -1.02
CA ASN A 236 -11.87 2.19 -1.63
C ASN A 236 -10.65 1.56 -0.95
N GLY A 237 -10.59 0.23 -0.93
CA GLY A 237 -9.37 -0.47 -0.56
C GLY A 237 -8.28 -0.26 -1.60
N GLY A 238 -7.02 -0.24 -1.16
CA GLY A 238 -5.86 -0.12 -2.04
C GLY A 238 -5.62 -1.39 -2.85
N ALA A 239 -5.06 -1.26 -4.05
CA ALA A 239 -4.66 -2.41 -4.84
C ALA A 239 -3.48 -3.16 -4.18
N GLY A 240 -3.45 -4.48 -4.31
CA GLY A 240 -2.28 -5.29 -3.96
C GLY A 240 -1.16 -5.10 -4.99
N GLY A 241 0.08 -5.16 -4.53
CA GLY A 241 1.26 -5.03 -5.38
C GLY A 241 1.53 -6.29 -6.21
N HIS A 242 2.19 -6.13 -7.34
CA HIS A 242 2.57 -7.28 -8.18
C HIS A 242 3.67 -8.11 -7.54
N GLY A 243 3.66 -9.42 -7.78
CA GLY A 243 4.81 -10.28 -7.47
C GLY A 243 6.01 -9.97 -8.37
N GLY A 244 7.21 -10.13 -7.81
CA GLY A 244 8.47 -9.92 -8.53
C GLY A 244 8.72 -11.02 -9.56
N THR A 245 9.47 -10.71 -10.61
CA THR A 245 9.85 -11.72 -11.61
C THR A 245 10.90 -12.68 -11.03
N GLY A 246 10.83 -13.95 -11.40
CA GLY A 246 11.88 -14.92 -11.09
C GLY A 246 13.15 -14.67 -11.91
N GLY A 247 14.31 -14.99 -11.34
CA GLY A 247 15.60 -14.82 -12.00
C GLY A 247 15.83 -15.84 -13.12
N VAL A 248 16.69 -15.50 -14.09
CA VAL A 248 17.06 -16.43 -15.17
C VAL A 248 18.08 -17.46 -14.66
N GLY A 249 17.93 -18.73 -15.00
CA GLY A 249 18.85 -19.82 -14.64
C GLY A 249 20.26 -19.59 -15.20
N GLY A 250 21.29 -19.97 -14.43
CA GLY A 250 22.67 -19.80 -14.87
C GLY A 250 23.03 -20.70 -16.06
N ALA A 251 23.69 -20.14 -17.08
CA ALA A 251 24.20 -20.93 -18.19
C ALA A 251 25.42 -21.78 -17.78
N ALA A 252 25.59 -22.94 -18.40
CA ALA A 252 26.82 -23.74 -18.22
C ALA A 252 27.92 -23.26 -19.18
N ASN A 253 29.15 -23.14 -18.70
CA ASN A 253 30.29 -22.80 -19.56
C ASN A 253 30.61 -23.95 -20.53
N PRO A 254 31.00 -23.65 -21.79
CA PRO A 254 31.55 -24.65 -22.71
C PRO A 254 32.72 -25.40 -22.05
N GLY A 255 32.62 -26.74 -21.97
CA GLY A 255 33.64 -27.60 -21.34
C GLY A 255 33.47 -27.84 -19.83
N SER A 256 32.39 -27.34 -19.21
CA SER A 256 32.03 -27.67 -17.83
C SER A 256 31.66 -29.17 -17.68
N PRO A 257 32.08 -29.85 -16.59
CA PRO A 257 31.58 -31.19 -16.27
C PRO A 257 30.08 -31.19 -15.95
N VAL A 258 29.53 -30.03 -15.53
CA VAL A 258 28.08 -29.86 -15.38
C VAL A 258 27.47 -29.55 -16.74
N ARG A 259 26.69 -30.52 -17.22
CA ARG A 259 26.04 -30.51 -18.55
C ARG A 259 24.60 -30.03 -18.50
N THR A 260 24.13 -29.46 -17.39
CA THR A 260 22.74 -29.01 -17.25
C THR A 260 22.69 -27.54 -16.84
N GLY A 261 21.81 -26.77 -17.50
CA GLY A 261 21.60 -25.36 -17.21
C GLY A 261 20.85 -25.17 -15.89
N GLY A 262 21.02 -23.98 -15.30
CA GLY A 262 20.39 -23.63 -14.03
C GLY A 262 18.88 -23.54 -14.18
N LEU A 263 18.15 -23.82 -13.10
CA LEU A 263 16.70 -23.63 -13.10
C LEU A 263 16.35 -22.15 -13.10
N GLY A 264 15.32 -21.77 -13.85
CA GLY A 264 14.69 -20.47 -13.74
C GLY A 264 13.99 -20.31 -12.39
N GLY A 265 14.05 -19.10 -11.83
CA GLY A 265 13.42 -18.78 -10.56
C GLY A 265 11.90 -18.68 -10.71
N ALA A 266 11.14 -19.07 -9.70
CA ALA A 266 9.68 -18.86 -9.73
C ALA A 266 9.33 -17.37 -9.67
N GLY A 267 8.22 -16.97 -10.28
CA GLY A 267 7.63 -15.65 -10.06
C GLY A 267 7.06 -15.52 -8.66
N GLY A 268 7.15 -14.33 -8.07
CA GLY A 268 6.56 -14.04 -6.76
C GLY A 268 5.03 -13.98 -6.81
N ALA A 269 4.36 -14.28 -5.71
CA ALA A 269 2.90 -14.11 -5.64
C ALA A 269 2.51 -12.62 -5.65
N GLY A 270 1.36 -12.30 -6.22
CA GLY A 270 0.75 -10.98 -6.13
C GLY A 270 0.16 -10.73 -4.73
N GLY A 271 0.18 -9.47 -4.28
CA GLY A 271 -0.37 -9.05 -3.01
C GLY A 271 -1.89 -8.98 -3.02
N HIS A 272 -2.51 -9.14 -1.86
CA HIS A 272 -3.96 -9.03 -1.71
C HIS A 272 -4.43 -7.58 -1.85
N GLY A 273 -5.58 -7.35 -2.48
CA GLY A 273 -6.25 -6.05 -2.43
C GLY A 273 -6.80 -5.74 -1.04
N GLY A 274 -6.78 -4.48 -0.65
CA GLY A 274 -7.28 -4.01 0.64
C GLY A 274 -8.81 -3.99 0.72
N THR A 275 -9.35 -4.03 1.92
CA THR A 275 -10.80 -3.99 2.14
C THR A 275 -11.33 -2.57 1.95
N GLY A 276 -12.41 -2.42 1.19
CA GLY A 276 -13.13 -1.15 1.03
C GLY A 276 -13.84 -0.68 2.30
N GLY A 277 -14.25 0.57 2.31
CA GLY A 277 -15.01 1.16 3.40
C GLY A 277 -16.40 0.51 3.59
N VAL A 278 -17.15 1.01 4.57
CA VAL A 278 -18.62 0.79 4.62
C VAL A 278 -19.24 1.26 3.31
N ILE A 279 -18.74 2.36 2.73
CA ILE A 279 -19.07 2.84 1.40
C ILE A 279 -17.76 2.96 0.60
N GLY A 280 -17.52 1.97 -0.26
CA GLY A 280 -16.41 1.93 -1.20
C GLY A 280 -16.12 0.52 -1.72
N ALA A 281 -15.39 0.46 -2.82
CA ALA A 281 -14.98 -0.77 -3.47
C ALA A 281 -13.82 -1.45 -2.72
N GLY A 282 -13.76 -2.77 -2.80
CA GLY A 282 -12.54 -3.51 -2.44
C GLY A 282 -11.41 -3.26 -3.44
N GLY A 283 -10.17 -3.36 -2.98
CA GLY A 283 -8.98 -3.18 -3.80
C GLY A 283 -8.74 -4.36 -4.75
N ILE A 284 -8.12 -4.11 -5.90
CA ILE A 284 -7.76 -5.17 -6.85
C ILE A 284 -6.58 -5.98 -6.30
N GLY A 285 -6.59 -7.30 -6.46
CA GLY A 285 -5.45 -8.16 -6.15
C GLY A 285 -4.30 -7.96 -7.13
N GLY A 286 -3.07 -7.99 -6.64
CA GLY A 286 -1.87 -7.84 -7.46
C GLY A 286 -1.65 -9.03 -8.38
N MET A 287 -1.10 -8.80 -9.57
CA MET A 287 -0.72 -9.91 -10.46
C MET A 287 0.45 -10.72 -9.91
N GLY A 288 0.48 -12.02 -10.18
CA GLY A 288 1.65 -12.86 -9.94
C GLY A 288 2.82 -12.49 -10.87
N GLY A 289 4.03 -12.70 -10.40
CA GLY A 289 5.26 -12.46 -11.14
C GLY A 289 5.50 -13.50 -12.22
N ILE A 290 6.23 -13.13 -13.26
CA ILE A 290 6.61 -14.06 -14.34
C ILE A 290 7.73 -14.97 -13.85
N GLY A 291 7.66 -16.27 -14.17
CA GLY A 291 8.75 -17.23 -13.94
C GLY A 291 9.97 -16.92 -14.80
N GLY A 292 11.16 -17.10 -14.24
CA GLY A 292 12.43 -16.86 -14.93
C GLY A 292 12.74 -17.94 -15.96
N GLN A 293 13.52 -17.60 -16.98
CA GLN A 293 13.94 -18.57 -17.98
C GLN A 293 14.93 -19.59 -17.37
N GLY A 294 14.93 -20.82 -17.86
CA GLY A 294 15.98 -21.80 -17.56
C GLY A 294 17.30 -21.42 -18.25
N GLY A 295 18.42 -21.84 -17.68
CA GLY A 295 19.75 -21.56 -18.21
C GLY A 295 20.09 -22.41 -19.42
N ASP A 296 20.82 -21.86 -20.39
CA ASP A 296 21.32 -22.61 -21.54
C ASP A 296 22.51 -23.51 -21.13
N ALA A 297 22.56 -24.73 -21.65
CA ALA A 297 23.68 -25.65 -21.45
C ALA A 297 23.61 -26.80 -22.46
N PHE A 298 24.44 -27.83 -22.29
CA PHE A 298 24.27 -29.07 -23.05
C PHE A 298 22.83 -29.60 -22.91
N ASN A 299 22.35 -29.79 -21.68
CA ASN A 299 20.93 -29.95 -21.36
C ASN A 299 20.38 -28.62 -20.82
N GLY A 300 19.39 -28.04 -21.47
CA GLY A 300 18.76 -26.80 -21.00
C GLY A 300 18.15 -26.95 -19.60
N GLY A 301 18.25 -25.88 -18.79
CA GLY A 301 17.58 -25.80 -17.50
C GLY A 301 16.07 -25.62 -17.63
N MET A 302 15.28 -26.07 -16.67
CA MET A 302 13.83 -25.85 -16.69
C MET A 302 13.49 -24.38 -16.43
N GLY A 303 12.43 -23.90 -17.05
CA GLY A 303 11.83 -22.60 -16.76
C GLY A 303 11.19 -22.55 -15.38
N GLY A 304 11.17 -21.36 -14.79
CA GLY A 304 10.57 -21.10 -13.50
C GLY A 304 9.04 -21.05 -13.57
N GLN A 305 8.38 -21.44 -12.50
CA GLN A 305 6.93 -21.37 -12.38
C GLN A 305 6.43 -19.91 -12.33
N GLY A 306 5.27 -19.62 -12.90
CA GLY A 306 4.59 -18.34 -12.74
C GLY A 306 4.04 -18.14 -11.34
N GLY A 307 4.03 -16.90 -10.84
CA GLY A 307 3.50 -16.56 -9.52
C GLY A 307 1.97 -16.58 -9.47
N ILE A 308 1.41 -16.91 -8.31
CA ILE A 308 -0.06 -16.87 -8.11
C ILE A 308 -0.53 -15.41 -8.03
N GLY A 309 -1.69 -15.10 -8.62
CA GLY A 309 -2.34 -13.80 -8.49
C GLY A 309 -2.93 -13.57 -7.10
N GLY A 310 -2.84 -12.34 -6.60
CA GLY A 310 -3.38 -11.94 -5.30
C GLY A 310 -4.91 -11.90 -5.30
N THR A 311 -5.52 -12.13 -4.15
CA THR A 311 -6.98 -12.03 -4.02
C THR A 311 -7.44 -10.57 -4.08
N GLY A 312 -8.59 -10.31 -4.67
CA GLY A 312 -9.26 -9.02 -4.56
C GLY A 312 -9.74 -8.77 -3.12
N GLY A 313 -9.80 -7.51 -2.74
CA GLY A 313 -10.28 -7.07 -1.43
C GLY A 313 -11.80 -7.08 -1.35
N ASP A 314 -12.31 -7.27 -0.14
CA ASP A 314 -13.75 -7.24 0.12
C ASP A 314 -14.27 -5.79 0.18
N THR A 315 -15.59 -5.61 0.09
CA THR A 315 -16.30 -4.41 0.59
C THR A 315 -17.08 -4.75 1.86
N ARG A 316 -17.30 -3.76 2.74
CA ARG A 316 -18.03 -4.00 4.00
C ARG A 316 -19.54 -3.96 3.85
N LEU A 317 -20.10 -2.98 3.13
CA LEU A 317 -21.56 -2.83 3.00
C LEU A 317 -22.01 -2.31 1.63
N ILE A 318 -21.46 -1.19 1.17
CA ILE A 318 -21.84 -0.55 -0.09
C ILE A 318 -20.60 -0.41 -0.98
N GLY A 319 -20.60 -1.12 -2.11
CA GLY A 319 -19.53 -1.11 -3.10
C GLY A 319 -19.35 -2.49 -3.72
N PRO A 320 -18.63 -2.57 -4.85
CA PRO A 320 -18.23 -3.86 -5.40
C PRO A 320 -17.04 -4.46 -4.65
N GLY A 321 -16.94 -5.78 -4.66
CA GLY A 321 -15.69 -6.45 -4.30
C GLY A 321 -14.59 -6.19 -5.34
N GLY A 322 -13.33 -6.20 -4.91
CA GLY A 322 -12.19 -6.02 -5.80
C GLY A 322 -11.93 -7.26 -6.67
N THR A 323 -11.40 -7.09 -7.87
CA THR A 323 -11.06 -8.24 -8.73
C THR A 323 -9.82 -8.95 -8.22
N GLY A 324 -9.72 -10.27 -8.39
CA GLY A 324 -8.48 -11.02 -8.19
C GLY A 324 -7.43 -10.65 -9.23
N GLY A 325 -6.17 -10.73 -8.85
CA GLY A 325 -5.03 -10.51 -9.74
C GLY A 325 -4.79 -11.70 -10.67
N GLY A 326 -4.29 -11.44 -11.87
CA GLY A 326 -3.90 -12.51 -12.79
C GLY A 326 -2.71 -13.32 -12.28
N GLY A 327 -2.65 -14.61 -12.59
CA GLY A 327 -1.47 -15.43 -12.40
C GLY A 327 -0.35 -15.02 -13.38
N GLY A 328 0.89 -15.18 -12.95
CA GLY A 328 2.07 -14.89 -13.75
C GLY A 328 2.33 -15.99 -14.77
N ASN A 329 2.95 -15.64 -15.89
CA ASN A 329 3.32 -16.63 -16.90
C ASN A 329 4.50 -17.48 -16.42
N GLY A 330 4.53 -18.74 -16.83
CA GLY A 330 5.70 -19.60 -16.65
C GLY A 330 6.87 -19.16 -17.51
N GLY A 331 8.09 -19.40 -17.01
CA GLY A 331 9.33 -19.09 -17.69
C GLY A 331 9.64 -20.09 -18.80
N ALA A 332 10.36 -19.64 -19.83
CA ALA A 332 10.80 -20.56 -20.89
C ALA A 332 11.89 -21.51 -20.37
N GLY A 333 11.96 -22.72 -20.91
CA GLY A 333 13.09 -23.63 -20.71
C GLY A 333 14.35 -23.11 -21.42
N GLY A 334 15.51 -23.49 -20.90
CA GLY A 334 16.81 -23.20 -21.49
C GLY A 334 17.07 -24.02 -22.75
N ASN A 335 17.92 -23.51 -23.62
CA ASN A 335 18.30 -24.20 -24.85
C ASN A 335 19.37 -25.26 -24.58
N ALA A 336 19.27 -26.38 -25.30
CA ALA A 336 20.29 -27.41 -25.38
C ALA A 336 21.42 -27.03 -26.34
N GLY A 337 22.59 -27.65 -26.15
CA GLY A 337 23.75 -27.52 -27.03
C GLY A 337 24.31 -28.88 -27.47
N ILE A 338 25.23 -28.83 -28.44
CA ILE A 338 25.96 -29.99 -28.96
C ILE A 338 27.36 -30.02 -28.31
N ASN A 339 27.84 -31.19 -27.89
CA ASN A 339 29.21 -31.30 -27.35
C ASN A 339 30.26 -31.59 -28.43
N GLY A 340 31.55 -31.54 -28.05
CA GLY A 340 32.67 -31.80 -28.96
C GLY A 340 32.76 -33.23 -29.52
N LEU A 341 31.87 -34.14 -29.10
CA LEU A 341 31.74 -35.52 -29.61
C LEU A 341 30.54 -35.67 -30.56
N GLY A 342 29.76 -34.60 -30.80
CA GLY A 342 28.54 -34.65 -31.61
C GLY A 342 27.32 -35.19 -30.87
N GLU A 343 27.37 -35.37 -29.54
CA GLU A 343 26.17 -35.66 -28.76
C GLU A 343 25.29 -34.41 -28.68
N VAL A 344 23.99 -34.61 -28.75
CA VAL A 344 23.00 -33.55 -28.63
C VAL A 344 22.31 -33.67 -27.28
N GLY A 345 22.17 -32.56 -26.56
CA GLY A 345 21.45 -32.56 -25.30
C GLY A 345 19.95 -32.29 -25.44
N ALA A 346 19.26 -32.27 -24.29
CA ALA A 346 17.82 -32.06 -24.21
C ALA A 346 17.48 -30.60 -23.88
N ASN A 347 16.49 -30.03 -24.56
CA ASN A 347 15.98 -28.71 -24.24
C ASN A 347 15.31 -28.73 -22.86
N GLY A 348 15.37 -27.60 -22.15
CA GLY A 348 14.68 -27.45 -20.88
C GLY A 348 13.17 -27.38 -21.09
N ASP A 349 12.43 -27.90 -20.11
CA ASP A 349 10.97 -27.74 -20.05
C ASP A 349 10.60 -26.30 -19.71
N GLY A 350 9.48 -25.83 -20.24
CA GLY A 350 8.87 -24.57 -19.82
C GLY A 350 8.22 -24.70 -18.44
N GLY A 351 8.26 -23.64 -17.64
CA GLY A 351 7.56 -23.60 -16.35
C GLY A 351 6.05 -23.45 -16.53
N ASP A 352 5.25 -23.91 -15.58
CA ASP A 352 3.80 -23.71 -15.63
C ASP A 352 3.42 -22.26 -15.29
N GLY A 353 2.26 -21.83 -15.78
CA GLY A 353 1.68 -20.54 -15.41
C GLY A 353 1.06 -20.60 -14.01
N GLY A 354 1.09 -19.47 -13.31
CA GLY A 354 0.49 -19.34 -12.00
C GLY A 354 -1.03 -19.25 -12.06
N ASP A 355 -1.70 -19.67 -10.99
CA ASP A 355 -3.15 -19.52 -10.86
C ASP A 355 -3.54 -18.05 -10.67
N GLY A 356 -4.72 -17.67 -11.17
CA GLY A 356 -5.33 -16.37 -10.90
C GLY A 356 -5.92 -16.29 -9.50
N GLY A 357 -5.89 -15.10 -8.91
CA GLY A 357 -6.43 -14.84 -7.58
C GLY A 357 -7.96 -14.80 -7.56
N SER A 358 -8.57 -15.11 -6.43
CA SER A 358 -10.02 -14.99 -6.26
C SER A 358 -10.45 -13.52 -6.19
N GLY A 359 -11.64 -13.21 -6.69
CA GLY A 359 -12.29 -11.93 -6.48
C GLY A 359 -12.74 -11.76 -5.02
N GLY A 360 -12.76 -10.50 -4.57
CA GLY A 360 -13.27 -10.11 -3.26
C GLY A 360 -14.80 -10.08 -3.23
N ARG A 361 -15.34 -10.23 -2.02
CA ARG A 361 -16.78 -10.23 -1.77
C ARG A 361 -17.37 -8.85 -1.93
N GLY A 362 -18.56 -8.81 -2.50
CA GLY A 362 -19.34 -7.61 -2.74
C GLY A 362 -20.68 -7.62 -2.01
N TRP A 363 -21.17 -6.45 -1.61
CA TRP A 363 -22.50 -6.28 -1.03
C TRP A 363 -23.38 -5.43 -1.96
N ILE A 364 -23.79 -4.23 -1.55
CA ILE A 364 -24.74 -3.39 -2.28
C ILE A 364 -23.96 -2.40 -3.16
N SER A 365 -24.13 -2.41 -4.48
CA SER A 365 -23.59 -1.37 -5.38
C SER A 365 -24.69 -0.40 -5.84
N ILE A 366 -24.36 0.90 -5.88
CA ILE A 366 -25.26 1.95 -6.36
C ILE A 366 -24.98 2.12 -7.86
N GLY A 367 -25.92 1.71 -8.71
CA GLY A 367 -25.79 1.83 -10.16
C GLY A 367 -26.00 3.28 -10.61
N TYR A 368 -24.96 3.93 -11.14
CA TYR A 368 -25.13 5.17 -11.91
C TYR A 368 -25.45 4.80 -13.37
N GLY A 369 -26.73 4.53 -13.66
CA GLY A 369 -27.19 4.35 -15.04
C GLY A 369 -28.48 3.55 -15.24
N GLY A 370 -29.60 4.26 -15.41
CA GLY A 370 -30.67 3.95 -16.37
C GLY A 370 -31.50 2.66 -16.27
N ILE A 371 -31.21 1.71 -15.37
CA ILE A 371 -32.06 0.53 -15.15
C ILE A 371 -32.86 0.66 -13.85
N SER A 372 -34.03 0.03 -13.82
CA SER A 372 -35.12 0.22 -12.85
C SER A 372 -34.84 -0.20 -11.39
N ASP A 373 -33.60 -0.57 -11.06
CA ASP A 373 -33.25 -1.12 -9.75
C ASP A 373 -32.08 -0.32 -9.13
N PHE A 374 -32.38 0.41 -8.06
CA PHE A 374 -31.50 1.39 -7.39
C PHE A 374 -30.34 0.73 -6.62
N LEU A 375 -30.42 -0.58 -6.36
CA LEU A 375 -29.48 -1.38 -5.56
C LEU A 375 -29.07 -2.61 -6.36
N GLN A 376 -27.83 -2.68 -6.83
CA GLN A 376 -27.32 -3.85 -7.56
C GLN A 376 -26.32 -4.65 -6.74
N PRO A 377 -26.39 -5.97 -6.75
CA PRO A 377 -25.41 -6.81 -6.09
C PRO A 377 -24.15 -6.93 -7.00
N GLY A 378 -22.92 -6.66 -6.51
CA GLY A 378 -21.69 -6.89 -7.31
C GLY A 378 -20.45 -7.37 -6.54
N GLY A 379 -20.08 -8.64 -6.68
CA GLY A 379 -18.77 -9.14 -6.23
C GLY A 379 -17.65 -8.88 -7.26
N GLY A 380 -16.40 -9.06 -6.85
CA GLY A 380 -15.24 -8.90 -7.73
C GLY A 380 -15.04 -10.12 -8.62
N GLY A 381 -14.62 -9.93 -9.87
CA GLY A 381 -14.21 -11.04 -10.75
C GLY A 381 -12.93 -11.73 -10.28
N GLY A 382 -12.78 -13.02 -10.56
CA GLY A 382 -11.52 -13.73 -10.38
C GLY A 382 -10.49 -13.34 -11.43
N GLY A 383 -9.21 -13.41 -11.08
CA GLY A 383 -8.10 -13.15 -11.99
C GLY A 383 -7.89 -14.30 -12.97
N ALA A 384 -7.42 -14.00 -14.18
CA ALA A 384 -7.06 -15.05 -15.15
C ALA A 384 -5.81 -15.83 -14.70
N GLY A 385 -5.70 -17.10 -15.05
CA GLY A 385 -4.48 -17.88 -14.89
C GLY A 385 -3.40 -17.45 -15.89
N GLY A 386 -2.14 -17.58 -15.51
CA GLY A 386 -0.99 -17.30 -16.37
C GLY A 386 -0.78 -18.38 -17.42
N SER A 387 -0.22 -18.03 -18.58
CA SER A 387 0.16 -19.04 -19.58
C SER A 387 1.38 -19.84 -19.11
N GLY A 388 1.47 -21.10 -19.53
CA GLY A 388 2.71 -21.87 -19.40
C GLY A 388 3.85 -21.25 -20.19
N GLY A 389 5.08 -21.66 -19.89
CA GLY A 389 6.30 -21.27 -20.59
C GLY A 389 6.60 -22.19 -21.78
N ASN A 390 7.32 -21.67 -22.76
CA ASN A 390 7.79 -22.48 -23.89
C ASN A 390 8.91 -23.41 -23.44
N SER A 391 9.06 -24.56 -24.07
CA SER A 391 10.32 -25.33 -23.97
C SER A 391 11.48 -24.55 -24.59
N GLY A 392 12.72 -24.94 -24.27
CA GLY A 392 13.90 -24.45 -24.98
C GLY A 392 13.77 -24.70 -26.49
N ALA A 393 14.22 -23.73 -27.29
CA ALA A 393 14.08 -23.75 -28.75
C ALA A 393 15.21 -24.52 -29.45
N GLY A 394 16.34 -24.78 -28.78
CA GLY A 394 17.54 -25.36 -29.39
C GLY A 394 18.09 -24.48 -30.53
N GLU A 395 19.32 -24.73 -30.97
CA GLU A 395 19.70 -24.24 -32.30
C GLU A 395 18.91 -25.06 -33.32
N LEU A 396 18.20 -24.39 -34.25
CA LEU A 396 17.23 -24.96 -35.20
C LEU A 396 17.76 -26.11 -36.10
N ASP A 397 19.04 -26.44 -36.00
CA ASP A 397 19.75 -27.48 -36.76
C ASP A 397 20.37 -28.58 -35.86
N SER A 398 20.18 -28.51 -34.54
CA SER A 398 20.92 -29.35 -33.58
C SER A 398 20.35 -30.75 -33.35
N GLY A 399 19.08 -31.01 -33.69
CA GLY A 399 18.43 -32.31 -33.42
C GLY A 399 18.16 -32.57 -31.93
N ALA A 400 18.14 -31.52 -31.10
CA ALA A 400 17.94 -31.63 -29.65
C ALA A 400 16.62 -32.30 -29.30
N LEU A 401 16.62 -33.09 -28.21
CA LEU A 401 15.38 -33.64 -27.69
C LEU A 401 14.50 -32.46 -27.24
N PRO A 402 13.28 -32.30 -27.80
CA PRO A 402 12.42 -31.19 -27.45
C PRO A 402 11.95 -31.31 -26.00
N GLY A 403 12.02 -30.21 -25.27
CA GLY A 403 11.42 -30.11 -23.95
C GLY A 403 9.90 -30.05 -24.02
N ASP A 404 9.27 -30.12 -22.86
CA ASP A 404 7.84 -30.01 -22.70
C ASP A 404 7.45 -28.55 -22.40
N PRO A 405 6.43 -27.98 -23.06
CA PRO A 405 5.90 -26.69 -22.69
C PRO A 405 5.09 -26.78 -21.40
N GLY A 406 5.15 -25.72 -20.60
CA GLY A 406 4.42 -25.62 -19.34
C GLY A 406 2.91 -25.60 -19.53
N ALA A 407 2.20 -26.06 -18.51
CA ALA A 407 0.75 -25.92 -18.39
C ALA A 407 0.35 -24.47 -18.11
N GLY A 408 -0.85 -24.07 -18.52
CA GLY A 408 -1.44 -22.82 -18.06
C GLY A 408 -2.02 -22.97 -16.65
N GLY A 409 -1.95 -21.90 -15.85
CA GLY A 409 -2.58 -21.86 -14.53
C GLY A 409 -4.10 -21.77 -14.62
N ASN A 410 -4.80 -22.10 -13.53
CA ASN A 410 -6.24 -21.97 -13.44
C ASN A 410 -6.66 -20.51 -13.27
N GLY A 411 -7.86 -20.15 -13.73
CA GLY A 411 -8.46 -18.87 -13.38
C GLY A 411 -9.01 -18.87 -11.96
N GLY A 412 -8.95 -17.73 -11.29
CA GLY A 412 -9.49 -17.56 -9.94
C GLY A 412 -11.02 -17.52 -9.94
N ALA A 413 -11.64 -17.88 -8.81
CA ALA A 413 -13.08 -17.76 -8.64
C ALA A 413 -13.49 -16.28 -8.47
N GLY A 414 -14.66 -15.90 -8.96
CA GLY A 414 -15.24 -14.60 -8.61
C GLY A 414 -15.78 -14.58 -7.17
N GLY A 415 -15.86 -13.40 -6.58
CA GLY A 415 -16.42 -13.20 -5.25
C GLY A 415 -17.94 -13.13 -5.29
N GLY A 416 -18.60 -13.79 -4.34
CA GLY A 416 -20.06 -13.75 -4.15
C GLY A 416 -20.43 -13.28 -2.75
N PHE A 417 -21.65 -13.54 -2.29
CA PHE A 417 -22.82 -12.68 -2.49
C PHE A 417 -22.97 -11.97 -1.09
N LEU A 418 -23.69 -10.87 -0.90
CA LEU A 418 -24.91 -10.65 -1.63
C LEU A 418 -24.83 -9.71 -2.84
N GLY A 419 -23.63 -9.58 -3.41
CA GLY A 419 -23.28 -9.12 -4.76
C GLY A 419 -23.22 -10.24 -5.83
N ARG A 420 -23.71 -10.10 -7.10
CA ARG A 420 -23.59 -11.16 -8.15
C ARG A 420 -22.20 -11.76 -8.12
N ASP A 421 -22.12 -13.10 -8.10
CA ASP A 421 -20.83 -13.79 -8.17
C ASP A 421 -20.03 -13.20 -9.32
N GLY A 422 -18.83 -12.71 -9.02
CA GLY A 422 -17.93 -12.23 -10.04
C GLY A 422 -17.69 -13.32 -11.09
N ALA A 423 -17.33 -12.92 -12.30
CA ALA A 423 -16.91 -13.89 -13.30
C ALA A 423 -15.68 -14.65 -12.79
N ALA A 424 -15.66 -15.98 -12.98
CA ALA A 424 -14.43 -16.73 -12.83
C ALA A 424 -13.40 -16.25 -13.87
N GLY A 425 -12.14 -16.21 -13.47
CA GLY A 425 -11.04 -15.94 -14.37
C GLY A 425 -10.93 -17.04 -15.43
N ALA A 426 -10.39 -16.66 -16.60
CA ALA A 426 -10.07 -17.63 -17.62
C ALA A 426 -8.83 -18.45 -17.21
N PRO A 427 -8.76 -19.76 -17.52
CA PRO A 427 -7.52 -20.51 -17.40
C PRO A 427 -6.47 -19.98 -18.38
N GLY A 428 -5.22 -20.06 -17.97
CA GLY A 428 -4.07 -19.76 -18.80
C GLY A 428 -3.91 -20.75 -19.94
N LYS A 429 -3.20 -20.32 -20.99
CA LYS A 429 -2.93 -21.18 -22.14
C LYS A 429 -1.75 -22.11 -21.86
N ARG A 430 -1.92 -23.39 -22.19
CA ARG A 430 -0.79 -24.30 -22.40
C ARG A 430 -0.08 -23.91 -23.69
N LEU A 431 1.25 -23.83 -23.69
CA LEU A 431 2.00 -23.64 -24.93
C LEU A 431 2.15 -24.98 -25.65
N LEU A 432 2.20 -24.95 -26.98
CA LEU A 432 2.32 -26.15 -27.82
C LEU A 432 3.79 -26.31 -28.23
N ARG A 433 4.24 -27.56 -28.39
CA ARG A 433 5.60 -27.92 -28.84
C ARG A 433 5.87 -27.49 -30.27
#